data_AF-A0A0N4WFV0-F1
#
_entry.id   AF-A0A0N4WFV0-F1
#
_cell.length_a   1.000
_cell.length_b   1.000
_cell.length_c   1.000
_cell.angle_alpha   90.00
_cell.angle_beta   90.00
_cell.angle_gamma   90.00
#
_symmetry.space_group_name_H-M   'P 1'
#
loop_
_entity.id
_entity.type
_entity.pdbx_description
1 polymer ?
#
loop_
_entity_poly.entity_id
_entity_poly.type
_entity_poly.pdbx_seq_one_letter_code
_entity_poly.pdbx_strand_id
1 'polypeptide(L)'
;MRNAHEQFTTGELALFIGATVNSFGSRGIHISHLETRAEKSGQGWDLLADCDATKEQLIAAATDLVQNLDSLTGIALYRKDEVADVPWFPRHIADLDNCSHCITKYDPTTDSRHPVGFL
;
A
#
# COMPACT_ATOMS: atom_id res chain seq x y z
N MET A 1 -28.41 28.68 -3.03
CA MET A 1 -28.10 27.29 -3.41
C MET A 1 -26.68 27.27 -3.95
N ARG A 2 -25.69 26.93 -3.13
CA ARG A 2 -24.30 26.73 -3.57
C ARG A 2 -24.06 25.22 -3.60
N ASN A 3 -23.89 24.66 -4.80
CA ASN A 3 -23.44 23.29 -4.97
C ASN A 3 -21.93 23.26 -4.70
N ALA A 4 -21.55 22.98 -3.46
CA ALA A 4 -20.17 22.80 -3.04
C ALA A 4 -19.88 21.29 -3.00
N HIS A 5 -19.68 20.71 -4.18
CA HIS A 5 -18.90 19.49 -4.32
C HIS A 5 -17.84 19.82 -5.36
N GLU A 6 -16.88 20.62 -4.92
CA GLU A 6 -15.65 20.88 -5.69
C GLU A 6 -14.92 19.54 -5.71
N GLN A 7 -15.09 18.83 -6.82
CA GLN A 7 -14.47 17.54 -7.07
C GLN A 7 -12.96 17.79 -7.03
N PHE A 8 -12.24 17.19 -6.07
CA PHE A 8 -10.78 17.17 -6.07
C PHE A 8 -10.32 16.72 -7.46
N THR A 9 -9.62 17.62 -8.16
CA THR A 9 -9.45 17.48 -9.61
C THR A 9 -8.34 16.49 -9.92
N THR A 10 -8.43 15.80 -11.05
CA THR A 10 -7.34 14.93 -11.56
C THR A 10 -5.98 15.64 -11.61
N GLY A 11 -5.98 16.98 -11.73
CA GLY A 11 -4.76 17.79 -11.69
C GLY A 11 -4.05 17.79 -10.34
N GLU A 12 -4.78 17.87 -9.22
CA GLU A 12 -4.19 17.83 -7.88
C GLU A 12 -3.58 16.46 -7.58
N LEU A 13 -4.24 15.39 -8.02
CA LEU A 13 -3.72 14.03 -7.92
C LEU A 13 -2.40 13.87 -8.70
N ALA A 14 -2.33 14.43 -9.91
CA ALA A 14 -1.11 14.38 -10.73
C ALA A 14 0.05 15.13 -10.07
N LEU A 15 -0.22 16.29 -9.46
CA LEU A 15 0.77 17.04 -8.69
C LEU A 15 1.24 16.25 -7.46
N PHE A 16 0.32 15.60 -6.75
CA PHE A 16 0.65 14.81 -5.57
C PHE A 16 1.53 13.61 -5.91
N ILE A 17 1.18 12.87 -6.96
CA ILE A 17 2.00 11.75 -7.47
C ILE A 17 3.37 12.26 -7.90
N GLY A 18 3.42 13.33 -8.69
CA GLY A 18 4.67 13.91 -9.19
C GLY A 18 5.60 14.37 -8.07
N ALA A 19 5.07 15.08 -7.07
CA ALA A 19 5.81 15.51 -5.90
C ALA A 19 6.36 14.32 -5.11
N THR A 20 5.55 13.26 -4.93
CA THR A 20 5.97 12.04 -4.23
C THR A 20 7.11 11.33 -4.94
N VAL A 21 6.96 11.05 -6.24
CA VAL A 21 7.99 10.38 -7.04
C VAL A 21 9.28 11.19 -7.07
N ASN A 22 9.17 12.51 -7.22
CA ASN A 22 10.34 13.39 -7.24
C ASN A 22 11.05 13.45 -5.87
N SER A 23 10.29 13.60 -4.78
CA SER A 23 10.85 13.60 -3.42
C SER A 23 11.61 12.30 -3.15
N PHE A 24 10.99 11.15 -3.43
CA PHE A 24 11.60 9.84 -3.22
C PHE A 24 12.85 9.64 -4.09
N GLY A 25 12.77 9.97 -5.38
CA GLY A 25 13.89 9.89 -6.30
C GLY A 25 15.07 10.77 -5.89
N SER A 26 14.81 11.99 -5.43
CA SER A 26 15.84 12.92 -4.95
C SER A 26 16.59 12.43 -3.70
N ARG A 27 15.94 11.58 -2.89
CA ARG A 27 16.50 10.95 -1.69
C ARG A 27 17.13 9.58 -1.96
N GLY A 28 17.13 9.13 -3.22
CA GLY A 28 17.66 7.81 -3.63
C GLY A 28 16.81 6.64 -3.16
N ILE A 29 15.50 6.86 -2.97
CA ILE A 29 14.54 5.82 -2.58
C ILE A 29 14.03 5.11 -3.83
N HIS A 30 14.05 3.77 -3.82
CA HIS A 30 13.47 2.96 -4.87
C HIS A 30 12.01 2.62 -4.54
N ILE A 31 11.07 3.09 -5.36
CA ILE A 31 9.64 2.75 -5.23
C ILE A 31 9.37 1.47 -6.01
N SER A 32 8.93 0.41 -5.31
CA SER A 32 8.58 -0.88 -5.92
C SER A 32 7.11 -0.96 -6.33
N HIS A 33 6.23 -0.26 -5.61
CA HIS A 33 4.81 -0.15 -5.93
C HIS A 33 4.26 1.21 -5.52
N LEU A 34 3.38 1.79 -6.34
CA LEU A 34 2.70 3.04 -6.03
C LEU A 34 1.25 2.96 -6.50
N GLU A 35 0.33 3.23 -5.58
CA GLU A 35 -1.10 3.25 -5.86
C GLU A 35 -1.77 4.47 -5.23
N THR A 36 -2.91 4.85 -5.79
CA THR A 36 -3.74 5.94 -5.27
C THR A 36 -5.17 5.47 -5.09
N ARG A 37 -5.82 5.94 -4.03
CA ARG A 37 -7.22 5.61 -3.74
C ARG A 37 -7.99 6.87 -3.39
N ALA A 38 -9.25 6.95 -3.83
CA ALA A 38 -10.14 7.98 -3.33
C ALA A 38 -10.47 7.68 -1.86
N GLU A 39 -10.41 8.70 -1.01
CA GLU A 39 -10.81 8.57 0.39
C GLU A 39 -12.31 8.20 0.47
N LYS A 40 -12.72 7.44 1.49
CA LYS A 40 -14.13 7.05 1.70
C LYS A 40 -15.08 8.25 1.85
N SER A 41 -14.56 9.39 2.33
CA SER A 41 -15.30 10.65 2.44
C SER A 41 -15.62 11.28 1.08
N GLY A 42 -14.89 10.89 0.03
CA GLY A 42 -14.92 11.49 -1.29
C GLY A 42 -14.19 12.84 -1.40
N GLN A 43 -13.49 13.27 -0.35
CA GLN A 43 -12.90 14.61 -0.24
C GLN A 43 -11.38 14.63 -0.45
N GLY A 44 -10.77 13.53 -0.87
CA GLY A 44 -9.33 13.46 -1.03
C GLY A 44 -8.83 12.16 -1.62
N TRP A 45 -7.51 12.03 -1.64
CA TRP A 45 -6.80 10.88 -2.17
C TRP A 45 -5.74 10.41 -1.18
N ASP A 46 -5.69 9.10 -0.98
CA ASP A 46 -4.58 8.43 -0.32
C ASP A 46 -3.60 7.95 -1.39
N LEU A 47 -2.29 8.14 -1.13
CA LEU A 47 -1.22 7.56 -1.94
C LEU A 47 -0.45 6.58 -1.07
N LEU A 48 -0.36 5.34 -1.53
CA LEU A 48 0.37 4.27 -0.86
C LEU A 48 1.57 3.90 -1.72
N ALA A 49 2.75 3.88 -1.10
CA ALA A 49 3.99 3.54 -1.77
C ALA A 49 4.74 2.46 -0.99
N ASP A 50 5.01 1.34 -1.64
CA ASP A 50 6.00 0.37 -1.17
C ASP A 50 7.36 0.77 -1.75
N CYS A 51 8.39 0.75 -0.91
CA CYS A 51 9.72 1.21 -1.29
C CYS A 51 10.82 0.59 -0.44
N ASP A 52 12.03 0.60 -1.00
CA ASP A 52 13.25 0.21 -0.31
C ASP A 52 14.01 1.48 0.09
N ALA A 53 14.11 1.72 1.40
CA ALA A 53 14.72 2.93 1.95
C ALA A 53 15.19 2.73 3.39
N THR A 54 16.18 3.54 3.81
CA THR A 54 16.47 3.71 5.24
C THR A 54 15.46 4.65 5.90
N LYS A 55 15.40 4.61 7.23
CA LYS A 55 14.54 5.51 8.02
C LYS A 55 14.86 6.98 7.74
N GLU A 56 16.13 7.33 7.62
CA GLU A 56 16.61 8.69 7.39
C GLU A 56 16.17 9.22 6.02
N GLN A 57 16.23 8.37 4.99
CA GLN A 57 15.74 8.72 3.65
C GLN A 57 14.23 8.99 3.67
N LEU A 58 13.45 8.13 4.33
CA LEU A 58 11.99 8.31 4.42
C LEU A 58 11.60 9.56 5.19
N ILE A 59 12.29 9.87 6.30
CA ILE A 59 12.03 11.09 7.07
C ILE A 59 12.36 12.33 6.23
N ALA A 60 13.47 12.32 5.49
CA ALA A 60 13.84 13.42 4.61
C ALA A 60 12.82 13.61 3.47
N ALA A 61 12.39 12.54 2.82
CA ALA A 61 11.38 12.58 1.76
C ALA A 61 10.01 13.07 2.28
N ALA A 62 9.61 12.60 3.46
CA ALA A 62 8.39 13.05 4.14
C ALA A 62 8.45 14.54 4.50
N THR A 63 9.61 15.02 4.95
CA THR A 63 9.84 16.45 5.24
C THR A 63 9.67 17.29 3.98
N ASP A 64 10.25 16.86 2.86
CA ASP A 64 10.10 17.56 1.58
C ASP A 64 8.63 17.59 1.14
N LEU A 65 7.89 16.50 1.33
CA LEU A 65 6.47 16.45 0.95
C LEU A 65 5.64 17.41 1.77
N VAL A 66 5.85 17.46 3.09
CA VAL A 66 5.15 18.40 3.98
C VAL A 66 5.48 19.86 3.63
N GLN A 67 6.69 20.15 3.17
CA GLN A 67 7.08 21.52 2.78
C GLN A 67 6.53 21.96 1.42
N ASN A 68 6.30 21.02 0.51
CA ASN A 68 5.89 21.32 -0.86
C ASN A 68 4.38 21.11 -1.12
N LEU A 69 3.67 20.46 -0.19
CA LEU A 69 2.25 20.13 -0.33
C LEU A 69 1.46 20.63 0.88
N ASP A 70 0.89 21.82 0.76
CA ASP A 70 0.07 22.44 1.82
C ASP A 70 -1.19 21.65 2.16
N SER A 71 -1.71 20.87 1.21
CA SER A 71 -2.94 20.07 1.35
C SER A 71 -2.70 18.69 1.98
N LEU A 72 -1.46 18.34 2.33
CA LEU A 72 -1.14 17.03 2.89
C LEU A 72 -1.63 16.94 4.34
N THR A 73 -2.61 16.07 4.57
CA THR A 73 -3.25 15.93 5.89
C THR A 73 -2.49 15.02 6.85
N GLY A 74 -1.65 14.11 6.33
CA GLY A 74 -0.85 13.23 7.15
C GLY A 74 0.06 12.30 6.34
N ILE A 75 1.07 11.74 7.01
CA ILE A 75 1.96 10.71 6.48
C ILE A 75 2.09 9.63 7.54
N ALA A 76 1.92 8.37 7.13
CA ALA A 76 2.20 7.21 7.96
C ALA A 76 3.32 6.38 7.33
N LEU A 77 4.36 6.09 8.11
CA LEU A 77 5.47 5.24 7.68
C LEU A 77 5.34 3.87 8.34
N TYR A 78 5.25 2.83 7.52
CA TYR A 78 5.20 1.46 7.98
C TYR A 78 6.50 0.76 7.62
N ARG A 79 7.11 0.13 8.62
CA ARG A 79 8.20 -0.79 8.33
C ARG A 79 7.59 -2.14 7.97
N LYS A 80 7.97 -2.69 6.83
CA LYS A 80 7.68 -4.07 6.45
C LYS A 80 8.65 -5.00 7.19
N ASP A 81 8.57 -5.04 8.52
CA ASP A 81 9.28 -6.06 9.29
C ASP A 81 8.62 -7.41 8.99
N GLU A 82 9.41 -8.43 8.63
CA GLU A 82 8.92 -9.81 8.53
C GLU A 82 8.55 -10.41 9.90
N VAL A 83 8.77 -9.68 11.02
CA VAL A 83 8.68 -10.23 12.37
C VAL A 83 8.12 -9.22 13.37
N ALA A 84 6.79 -9.19 13.56
CA ALA A 84 6.14 -8.90 14.85
C ALA A 84 4.62 -9.17 14.79
N ASP A 85 4.20 -10.31 15.34
CA ASP A 85 2.90 -10.69 15.97
C ASP A 85 1.54 -10.27 15.37
N VAL A 86 1.51 -9.58 14.24
CA VAL A 86 0.28 -9.26 13.51
C VAL A 86 0.13 -10.32 12.42
N PRO A 87 -0.91 -11.19 12.49
CA PRO A 87 -1.19 -12.12 11.41
C PRO A 87 -1.34 -11.34 10.11
N TRP A 88 -0.55 -11.71 9.11
CA TRP A 88 -0.68 -11.13 7.78
C TRP A 88 -2.12 -11.30 7.28
N PHE A 89 -2.71 -10.21 6.78
CA PHE A 89 -4.01 -10.23 6.13
C PHE A 89 -3.91 -9.53 4.76
N PRO A 90 -4.37 -10.16 3.67
CA PRO A 90 -4.29 -9.58 2.33
C PRO A 90 -5.13 -8.30 2.26
N ARG A 91 -4.55 -7.21 1.77
CA ARG A 91 -5.29 -5.95 1.57
C ARG A 91 -5.89 -5.86 0.17
N HIS A 92 -5.37 -6.65 -0.77
CA HIS A 92 -5.87 -6.84 -2.12
C HIS A 92 -6.07 -8.30 -2.50
N ILE A 93 -6.92 -8.53 -3.50
CA ILE A 93 -7.14 -9.87 -4.06
C ILE A 93 -5.84 -10.46 -4.63
N ALA A 94 -4.97 -9.64 -5.24
CA ALA A 94 -3.68 -10.09 -5.75
C ALA A 94 -2.72 -10.56 -4.63
N ASP A 95 -2.90 -10.05 -3.39
CA ASP A 95 -2.10 -10.47 -2.25
C ASP A 95 -2.39 -11.94 -1.86
N LEU A 96 -3.52 -12.52 -2.29
CA LEU A 96 -3.83 -13.94 -2.09
C LEU A 96 -2.82 -14.87 -2.75
N ASP A 97 -2.15 -14.43 -3.81
CA ASP A 97 -1.12 -15.23 -4.48
C ASP A 97 0.07 -15.51 -3.55
N ASN A 98 0.34 -14.62 -2.59
CA ASN A 98 1.42 -14.78 -1.61
C ASN A 98 1.19 -15.93 -0.62
N CYS A 99 -0.04 -16.45 -0.49
CA CYS A 99 -0.35 -17.63 0.32
C CYS A 99 -0.72 -18.87 -0.49
N SER A 100 -0.50 -18.87 -1.81
CA SER A 100 -0.85 -19.99 -2.71
C SER A 100 -0.12 -21.31 -2.40
N HIS A 101 1.03 -21.25 -1.72
CA HIS A 101 1.78 -22.43 -1.26
C HIS A 101 1.52 -22.79 0.21
N CYS A 102 0.59 -22.11 0.90
CA CYS A 102 0.16 -22.51 2.22
C CYS A 102 -0.69 -23.79 2.11
N ILE A 103 0.00 -24.94 2.11
CA ILE A 103 -0.63 -26.26 2.12
C ILE A 103 -1.47 -26.37 3.39
N THR A 104 -2.78 -26.54 3.22
CA THR A 104 -3.65 -26.96 4.33
C THR A 104 -3.13 -28.31 4.82
N LYS A 105 -3.18 -28.59 6.13
CA LYS A 105 -2.73 -29.88 6.74
C LYS A 105 -3.36 -31.16 6.12
N TYR A 106 -4.24 -30.99 5.14
CA TYR A 106 -4.95 -32.04 4.44
C TYR A 106 -4.37 -32.21 3.05
N ASP A 107 -3.53 -33.22 2.90
CA ASP A 107 -3.22 -33.81 1.61
C ASP A 107 -4.14 -35.03 1.42
N PRO A 108 -5.14 -34.96 0.52
CA PRO A 108 -6.10 -36.04 0.32
C PRO A 108 -5.45 -37.34 -0.20
N THR A 109 -4.23 -37.27 -0.71
CA THR A 109 -3.49 -38.45 -1.20
C THR A 109 -2.69 -39.17 -0.11
N THR A 110 -2.49 -38.53 1.05
CA THR A 110 -1.69 -39.08 2.16
C THR A 110 -2.41 -39.18 3.51
N ASP A 111 -3.61 -38.60 3.68
CA ASP A 111 -4.41 -38.81 4.90
C ASP A 111 -5.04 -40.21 4.92
N SER A 112 -4.55 -41.08 5.80
CA SER A 112 -5.04 -42.44 6.01
C SER A 112 -6.49 -42.54 6.52
N ARG A 113 -7.12 -41.40 6.86
CA ARG A 113 -8.54 -41.28 7.21
C ARG A 113 -9.39 -40.76 6.06
N HIS A 114 -8.78 -40.42 4.91
CA HIS A 114 -9.53 -40.14 3.69
C HIS A 114 -10.25 -41.43 3.28
N PRO A 115 -11.58 -41.44 3.17
CA PRO A 115 -12.27 -42.61 2.64
C PRO A 115 -11.74 -42.84 1.22
N VAL A 116 -11.08 -43.98 0.99
CA VAL A 116 -10.63 -44.38 -0.35
C VAL A 116 -11.86 -44.54 -1.23
N GLY A 117 -12.20 -43.50 -1.98
CA GLY A 117 -13.46 -43.42 -2.68
C GLY A 117 -13.31 -42.65 -3.98
N PHE A 118 -12.66 -43.28 -4.96
CA PHE A 118 -12.95 -43.09 -6.38
C PHE A 118 -12.65 -44.41 -7.11
N LEU A 119 -13.67 -45.27 -7.17
CA LEU A 119 -14.04 -46.01 -8.38
C LEU A 119 -15.30 -45.33 -8.93
#